data_AF-L7VYL9-F1
#
_entry.id   AF-L7VYL9-F1
#
_cell.length_a   1.000
_cell.length_b   1.000
_cell.length_c   1.000
_cell.angle_alpha   90.00
_cell.angle_beta   90.00
_cell.angle_gamma   90.00
#
_symmetry.space_group_name_H-M   'P 1'
#
loop_
_entity.id
_entity.type
_entity.pdbx_description
1 polymer ?
#
loop_
_entity_poly.entity_id
_entity_poly.type
_entity_poly.pdbx_seq_one_letter_code
_entity_poly.pdbx_strand_id
1 'polypeptide(L)'
;MALLTLWRRPPQRHQRCWARPQQSVTPHHPRQGSALTEKGSANPTAAVPSLLEMDTLRPIVHRRTREISLRVDVVGAVGSGPTSLAAFDAALVACGVANFNLVRLSSVIPPNTRIDAQAAPGVVDLTERGAAGGSGGWGDRLYAVWAFQSAERLGEEAWAGVAWVQDPVDGRGLFVEHEGHSESTVRDELAVSLHSICASRGMDHLEQRSVVVGTTCEGEPVGALVIAPYQSEPWG
;
A
#
# COMPACT_ATOMS: atom_id res chain seq x y z
N MET A 1 7.50 -48.39 11.30
CA MET A 1 7.33 -48.19 9.84
C MET A 1 7.66 -46.74 9.55
N ALA A 2 8.81 -46.49 8.94
CA ALA A 2 9.31 -45.18 8.57
C ALA A 2 8.75 -44.77 7.21
N LEU A 3 8.28 -43.53 7.08
CA LEU A 3 7.96 -42.91 5.79
C LEU A 3 8.79 -41.64 5.66
N LEU A 4 9.77 -41.77 4.76
CA LEU A 4 10.77 -40.78 4.39
C LEU A 4 10.16 -39.66 3.54
N THR A 5 10.43 -38.44 3.97
CA THR A 5 10.26 -37.18 3.22
C THR A 5 11.30 -37.10 2.10
N LEU A 6 10.85 -36.88 0.85
CA LEU A 6 11.73 -36.50 -0.26
C LEU A 6 11.35 -35.10 -0.76
N TRP A 7 12.10 -34.10 -0.28
CA TRP A 7 12.13 -32.75 -0.86
C TRP A 7 13.31 -32.65 -1.84
N ARG A 8 13.05 -32.31 -3.10
CA ARG A 8 14.06 -32.08 -4.14
C ARG A 8 14.48 -30.61 -4.15
N ARG A 9 15.79 -30.34 -4.03
CA ARG A 9 16.41 -29.01 -4.18
C ARG A 9 16.43 -28.55 -5.66
N PRO A 10 16.20 -27.27 -5.98
CA PRO A 10 16.51 -26.71 -7.30
C PRO A 10 17.98 -26.21 -7.39
N PRO A 11 18.56 -26.13 -8.60
CA PRO A 11 19.98 -25.81 -8.81
C PRO A 11 20.25 -24.30 -8.92
N GLN A 12 21.41 -23.90 -8.40
CA GLN A 12 21.95 -22.54 -8.46
C GLN A 12 22.42 -22.17 -9.88
N ARG A 13 22.11 -20.96 -10.35
CA ARG A 13 22.68 -20.37 -11.58
C ARG A 13 23.52 -19.14 -11.25
N HIS A 14 24.77 -19.20 -11.72
CA HIS A 14 25.80 -18.18 -11.60
C HIS A 14 25.47 -16.91 -12.38
N GLN A 15 25.69 -15.76 -11.74
CA GLN A 15 25.69 -14.42 -12.33
C GLN A 15 26.97 -14.18 -13.14
N ARG A 16 26.87 -13.46 -14.27
CA ARG A 16 28.02 -12.86 -14.96
C ARG A 16 27.77 -11.38 -15.23
N CYS A 17 28.65 -10.57 -14.66
CA CYS A 17 28.82 -9.13 -14.86
C CYS A 17 29.08 -8.77 -16.32
N TRP A 18 28.53 -7.63 -16.76
CA TRP A 18 29.04 -6.89 -17.92
C TRP A 18 29.18 -5.41 -17.55
N ALA A 19 30.41 -4.91 -17.66
CA ALA A 19 30.80 -3.53 -17.42
C ALA A 19 30.48 -2.65 -18.64
N ARG A 20 30.06 -1.40 -18.39
CA ARG A 20 29.94 -0.31 -19.38
C ARG A 20 31.28 0.39 -19.60
N PRO A 21 31.56 0.92 -20.80
CA PRO A 21 32.50 2.00 -20.98
C PRO A 21 31.80 3.37 -21.08
N GLN A 22 32.44 4.35 -20.44
CA GLN A 22 32.14 5.78 -20.47
C GLN A 22 32.59 6.41 -21.80
N GLN A 23 31.91 7.49 -22.22
CA GLN A 23 32.50 8.52 -23.06
C GLN A 23 32.14 9.91 -22.55
N SER A 24 33.10 10.81 -22.69
CA SER A 24 33.26 12.08 -21.99
C SER A 24 33.42 13.22 -22.99
N VAL A 25 32.97 14.43 -22.59
CA VAL A 25 33.57 15.77 -22.88
C VAL A 25 33.32 16.35 -24.28
N THR A 26 33.06 17.65 -24.54
CA THR A 26 32.58 18.88 -23.84
C THR A 26 32.23 19.92 -24.98
N PRO A 27 32.19 21.28 -24.85
CA PRO A 27 31.05 22.07 -25.35
C PRO A 27 31.42 23.07 -26.46
N HIS A 28 30.44 23.74 -27.08
CA HIS A 28 30.71 25.00 -27.78
C HIS A 28 29.50 25.94 -27.73
N HIS A 29 29.74 27.14 -27.19
CA HIS A 29 28.94 28.35 -27.35
C HIS A 29 29.84 29.38 -28.04
N PRO A 30 29.27 30.24 -28.91
CA PRO A 30 29.43 31.66 -28.61
C PRO A 30 28.26 32.59 -29.02
N ARG A 31 28.02 33.56 -28.13
CA ARG A 31 27.85 35.03 -28.28
C ARG A 31 27.01 35.65 -29.41
N GLN A 32 25.95 36.34 -28.95
CA GLN A 32 25.61 37.78 -29.08
C GLN A 32 26.04 38.59 -30.32
N GLY A 33 25.06 39.31 -30.89
CA GLY A 33 25.23 40.46 -31.78
C GLY A 33 24.17 41.54 -31.51
N SER A 34 24.61 42.79 -31.46
CA SER A 34 23.94 44.00 -30.97
C SER A 34 23.42 44.89 -32.12
N ALA A 35 22.20 45.42 -31.93
CA ALA A 35 21.76 46.82 -32.12
C ALA A 35 21.78 47.59 -33.47
N LEU A 36 20.82 48.53 -33.51
CA LEU A 36 20.67 49.82 -34.24
C LEU A 36 19.43 49.86 -35.17
N THR A 37 18.32 50.50 -34.77
CA THR A 37 17.93 51.94 -34.86
C THR A 37 17.42 52.36 -36.25
N GLU A 38 16.14 52.78 -36.36
CA GLU A 38 15.76 54.04 -37.00
C GLU A 38 14.27 54.42 -36.80
N LYS A 39 14.03 55.73 -36.80
CA LYS A 39 12.80 56.46 -36.49
C LYS A 39 11.93 56.65 -37.75
N GLY A 40 10.61 56.69 -37.59
CA GLY A 40 9.65 57.18 -38.59
C GLY A 40 8.33 57.60 -37.94
N SER A 41 7.76 58.72 -38.40
CA SER A 41 6.81 59.61 -37.71
C SER A 41 5.36 59.51 -38.23
N ALA A 42 4.41 59.90 -37.36
CA ALA A 42 3.08 60.54 -37.60
C ALA A 42 1.78 59.72 -37.84
N ASN A 43 0.93 59.69 -36.77
CA ASN A 43 -0.49 60.13 -36.64
C ASN A 43 -1.66 59.48 -37.45
N PRO A 44 -2.94 59.63 -37.06
CA PRO A 44 -3.64 59.30 -35.79
C PRO A 44 -4.88 58.38 -36.01
N THR A 45 -5.52 57.98 -34.89
CA THR A 45 -6.93 57.55 -34.79
C THR A 45 -7.29 56.14 -35.29
N ALA A 46 -7.17 55.15 -34.39
CA ALA A 46 -8.02 53.97 -34.40
C ALA A 46 -8.45 53.66 -32.97
N ALA A 47 -9.75 53.46 -32.78
CA ALA A 47 -10.43 53.33 -31.50
C ALA A 47 -9.84 52.21 -30.63
N VAL A 48 -9.59 52.53 -29.35
CA VAL A 48 -9.29 51.55 -28.30
C VAL A 48 -10.61 50.93 -27.85
N PRO A 49 -10.82 49.62 -27.96
CA PRO A 49 -11.94 48.98 -27.29
C PRO A 49 -11.70 49.03 -25.78
N SER A 50 -12.77 49.38 -25.07
CA SER A 50 -12.87 49.44 -23.62
C SER A 50 -12.19 48.27 -22.91
N LEU A 51 -11.43 48.59 -21.88
CA LEU A 51 -10.75 47.67 -20.97
C LEU A 51 -11.76 47.11 -19.96
N LEU A 52 -12.80 46.42 -20.44
CA LEU A 52 -13.78 45.66 -19.68
C LEU A 52 -14.51 44.76 -20.69
N GLU A 53 -14.61 43.47 -20.40
CA GLU A 53 -15.25 42.40 -21.20
C GLU A 53 -14.38 41.76 -22.29
N MET A 54 -13.47 40.87 -21.88
CA MET A 54 -13.17 39.59 -22.57
C MET A 54 -12.16 38.77 -21.75
N ASP A 55 -12.47 38.52 -20.48
CA ASP A 55 -11.77 37.51 -19.67
C ASP A 55 -12.73 36.35 -19.40
N THR A 56 -13.17 35.68 -20.46
CA THR A 56 -13.89 34.42 -20.35
C THR A 56 -13.30 33.41 -21.32
N LEU A 57 -13.00 32.25 -20.76
CA LEU A 57 -12.47 31.03 -21.40
C LEU A 57 -10.94 30.94 -21.50
N ARG A 58 -10.27 31.12 -20.36
CA ARG A 58 -9.17 30.19 -20.03
C ARG A 58 -9.80 28.83 -19.77
N PRO A 59 -9.33 27.72 -20.37
CA PRO A 59 -9.75 26.41 -19.89
C PRO A 59 -9.20 26.29 -18.48
N ILE A 60 -10.08 26.39 -17.49
CA ILE A 60 -9.74 26.01 -16.14
C ILE A 60 -9.53 24.51 -16.23
N VAL A 61 -8.27 24.09 -16.43
CA VAL A 61 -7.84 22.74 -16.11
C VAL A 61 -8.02 22.64 -14.60
N HIS A 62 -9.25 22.38 -14.17
CA HIS A 62 -9.49 21.80 -12.86
C HIS A 62 -8.73 20.48 -12.92
N ARG A 63 -7.49 20.51 -12.43
CA ARG A 63 -6.88 19.35 -11.84
C ARG A 63 -7.89 18.92 -10.78
N ARG A 64 -8.85 18.06 -11.15
CA ARG A 64 -9.68 17.36 -10.18
C ARG A 64 -8.65 16.63 -9.32
N THR A 65 -8.35 17.20 -8.17
CA THR A 65 -7.78 16.44 -7.08
C THR A 65 -8.71 15.24 -6.96
N ARG A 66 -8.26 14.05 -7.35
CA ARG A 66 -9.11 12.87 -7.27
C ARG A 66 -9.51 12.75 -5.80
N GLU A 67 -10.80 12.80 -5.53
CA GLU A 67 -11.31 12.65 -4.17
C GLU A 67 -10.96 11.24 -3.72
N ILE A 68 -10.01 11.13 -2.79
CA ILE A 68 -9.78 9.89 -2.07
C ILE A 68 -11.06 9.63 -1.30
N SER A 69 -11.79 8.58 -1.67
CA SER A 69 -13.03 8.20 -1.00
C SER A 69 -12.80 7.18 0.12
N LEU A 70 -11.64 6.53 0.12
CA LEU A 70 -11.28 5.52 1.11
C LEU A 70 -9.79 5.60 1.44
N ARG A 71 -9.44 5.56 2.72
CA ARG A 71 -8.07 5.28 3.18
C ARG A 71 -8.06 3.90 3.82
N VAL A 72 -7.00 3.13 3.62
CA VAL A 72 -6.78 1.85 4.30
C VAL A 72 -5.35 1.83 4.80
N ASP A 73 -5.18 1.61 6.10
CA ASP A 73 -3.87 1.47 6.73
C ASP A 73 -3.56 -0.01 6.90
N VAL A 74 -2.47 -0.48 6.31
CA VAL A 74 -1.99 -1.85 6.53
C VAL A 74 -1.15 -1.83 7.80
N VAL A 75 -1.66 -2.49 8.84
CA VAL A 75 -1.13 -2.46 10.20
C VAL A 75 -0.75 -3.86 10.62
N GLY A 76 0.40 -4.01 11.26
CA GLY A 76 0.84 -5.27 11.86
C GLY A 76 1.04 -5.16 13.36
N ALA A 77 0.69 -6.21 14.11
CA ALA A 77 0.96 -6.34 15.54
C ALA A 77 1.15 -7.82 15.94
N VAL A 78 1.70 -8.02 17.13
CA VAL A 78 1.82 -9.35 17.75
C VAL A 78 1.12 -9.33 19.10
N GLY A 79 0.67 -10.50 19.56
CA GLY A 79 0.02 -10.69 20.84
C GLY A 79 0.49 -11.97 21.52
N SER A 80 0.32 -12.04 22.83
CA SER A 80 0.57 -13.23 23.63
C SER A 80 -0.58 -13.46 24.60
N GLY A 81 -0.81 -14.72 24.98
CA GLY A 81 -1.82 -15.06 25.97
C GLY A 81 -1.87 -16.55 26.26
N PRO A 82 -2.70 -16.99 27.22
CA PRO A 82 -2.73 -18.38 27.67
C PRO A 82 -3.26 -19.36 26.61
N THR A 83 -3.81 -18.87 25.50
CA THR A 83 -4.29 -19.66 24.36
C THR A 83 -4.03 -18.91 23.06
N SER A 84 -4.01 -19.60 21.91
CA SER A 84 -3.96 -18.97 20.59
C SER A 84 -5.06 -17.91 20.38
N LEU A 85 -6.26 -18.12 20.94
CA LEU A 85 -7.36 -17.15 20.86
C LEU A 85 -7.08 -15.90 21.69
N ALA A 86 -6.50 -16.04 22.88
CA ALA A 86 -6.10 -14.90 23.71
C ALA A 86 -4.93 -14.12 23.07
N ALA A 87 -4.00 -14.81 22.41
CA ALA A 87 -2.94 -14.16 21.64
C ALA A 87 -3.49 -13.39 20.42
N PHE A 88 -4.54 -13.91 19.77
CA PHE A 88 -5.26 -13.20 18.71
C PHE A 88 -5.95 -11.92 19.24
N ASP A 89 -6.70 -12.03 20.34
CA ASP A 89 -7.33 -10.88 20.99
C ASP A 89 -6.31 -9.80 21.40
N ALA A 90 -5.18 -10.21 22.01
CA ALA A 90 -4.10 -9.30 22.36
C ALA A 90 -3.51 -8.56 21.13
N ALA A 91 -3.38 -9.24 19.99
CA ALA A 91 -2.96 -8.61 18.74
C ALA A 91 -4.02 -7.61 18.21
N LEU A 92 -5.31 -7.92 18.34
CA LEU A 92 -6.39 -6.99 18.00
C LEU A 92 -6.41 -5.76 18.91
N VAL A 93 -6.13 -5.93 20.21
CA VAL A 93 -5.99 -4.83 21.17
C VAL A 93 -4.82 -3.94 20.75
N ALA A 94 -3.68 -4.53 20.41
CA ALA A 94 -2.50 -3.80 19.94
C ALA A 94 -2.77 -3.01 18.65
N CYS A 95 -3.60 -3.55 17.73
CA CYS A 95 -4.04 -2.84 16.54
C CYS A 95 -5.16 -1.81 16.79
N GLY A 96 -5.74 -1.75 17.99
CA GLY A 96 -6.85 -0.85 18.33
C GLY A 96 -8.22 -1.30 17.80
N VAL A 97 -8.38 -2.58 17.44
CA VAL A 97 -9.60 -3.11 16.79
C VAL A 97 -10.28 -4.26 17.55
N ALA A 98 -9.88 -4.53 18.80
CA ALA A 98 -10.44 -5.62 19.61
C ALA A 98 -11.96 -5.54 19.86
N ASN A 99 -12.52 -4.33 19.83
CA ASN A 99 -13.95 -4.14 20.09
C ASN A 99 -14.84 -4.34 18.85
N PHE A 100 -14.27 -4.74 17.71
CA PHE A 100 -15.02 -4.94 16.45
C PHE A 100 -15.27 -6.42 16.16
N ASN A 101 -16.36 -6.69 15.44
CA ASN A 101 -16.59 -7.96 14.78
C ASN A 101 -15.91 -7.94 13.40
N LEU A 102 -14.84 -8.72 13.21
CA LEU A 102 -14.14 -8.77 11.93
C LEU A 102 -14.96 -9.51 10.86
N VAL A 103 -15.16 -8.85 9.71
CA VAL A 103 -15.73 -9.44 8.51
C VAL A 103 -14.62 -9.53 7.47
N ARG A 104 -14.17 -10.75 7.17
CA ARG A 104 -13.07 -10.97 6.22
C ARG A 104 -13.52 -10.66 4.79
N LEU A 105 -12.79 -9.76 4.14
CA LEU A 105 -12.98 -9.40 2.74
C LEU A 105 -12.10 -10.23 1.81
N SER A 106 -12.48 -10.23 0.53
CA SER A 106 -11.61 -10.69 -0.55
C SER A 106 -10.51 -9.68 -0.90
N SER A 107 -9.64 -10.06 -1.83
CA SER A 107 -8.40 -9.39 -2.21
C SER A 107 -8.50 -8.07 -3.01
N VAL A 108 -9.66 -7.40 -3.12
CA VAL A 108 -9.85 -6.29 -4.10
C VAL A 108 -9.81 -4.92 -3.43
N ILE A 109 -8.96 -4.01 -3.94
CA ILE A 109 -8.92 -2.60 -3.55
C ILE A 109 -9.73 -1.77 -4.55
N PRO A 110 -10.83 -1.10 -4.12
CA PRO A 110 -11.65 -0.24 -4.97
C PRO A 110 -10.89 0.99 -5.51
N PRO A 111 -11.30 1.56 -6.65
CA PRO A 111 -10.81 2.85 -7.11
C PRO A 111 -10.98 3.95 -6.05
N ASN A 112 -10.18 5.00 -6.16
CA ASN A 112 -10.12 6.15 -5.24
C ASN A 112 -9.76 5.77 -3.79
N THR A 113 -9.13 4.61 -3.61
CA THR A 113 -8.55 4.21 -2.33
C THR A 113 -7.11 4.69 -2.23
N ARG A 114 -6.68 5.09 -1.03
CA ARG A 114 -5.28 5.29 -0.68
C ARG A 114 -4.85 4.23 0.32
N ILE A 115 -3.79 3.49 0.02
CA ILE A 115 -3.17 2.54 0.95
C ILE A 115 -1.91 3.17 1.55
N ASP A 116 -1.85 3.19 2.88
CA ASP A 116 -0.65 3.57 3.62
C ASP A 116 -0.17 2.36 4.46
N ALA A 117 1.14 2.20 4.59
CA ALA A 117 1.75 1.16 5.42
C ALA A 117 2.23 1.78 6.72
N GLN A 118 1.89 1.19 7.86
CA GLN A 118 2.44 1.62 9.14
C GLN A 118 3.58 0.73 9.60
N ALA A 119 4.57 1.32 10.28
CA ALA A 119 5.58 0.55 10.99
C ALA A 119 4.91 -0.23 12.13
N ALA A 120 5.31 -1.50 12.31
CA ALA A 120 4.78 -2.34 13.38
C ALA A 120 5.49 -2.03 14.72
N PRO A 121 4.77 -2.04 15.87
CA PRO A 121 3.31 -2.14 15.97
C PRO A 121 2.63 -0.83 15.53
N GLY A 122 1.56 -0.95 14.75
CA GLY A 122 0.72 0.19 14.35
C GLY A 122 -0.67 0.14 14.98
N VAL A 123 -1.40 1.24 14.93
CA VAL A 123 -2.78 1.35 15.43
C VAL A 123 -3.68 1.81 14.28
N VAL A 124 -4.81 1.13 14.11
CA VAL A 124 -5.78 1.49 13.08
C VAL A 124 -6.49 2.79 13.45
N ASP A 125 -6.50 3.76 12.52
CA ASP A 125 -7.24 5.01 12.67
C ASP A 125 -8.59 4.99 11.92
N LEU A 126 -9.69 4.62 12.58
CA LEU A 126 -11.01 4.59 11.93
C LEU A 126 -11.78 5.92 11.95
N THR A 127 -11.16 7.03 12.37
CA THR A 127 -11.89 8.26 12.73
C THR A 127 -12.77 8.81 11.59
N GLU A 128 -12.33 8.68 10.34
CA GLU A 128 -13.07 9.15 9.15
C GLU A 128 -13.91 8.04 8.47
N ARG A 129 -13.96 6.81 9.02
CA ARG A 129 -14.40 5.60 8.31
C ARG A 129 -15.62 4.89 8.94
N GLY A 130 -16.21 5.42 10.00
CA GLY A 130 -17.50 4.93 10.51
C GLY A 130 -18.67 5.48 9.69
N ALA A 131 -19.79 4.72 9.61
CA ALA A 131 -21.02 5.13 8.92
C ALA A 131 -21.59 6.51 9.35
N ALA A 132 -21.13 7.05 10.49
CA ALA A 132 -21.47 8.37 11.01
C ALA A 132 -20.27 9.33 11.16
N GLY A 133 -19.12 9.07 10.49
CA GLY A 133 -17.92 9.90 10.59
C GLY A 133 -17.22 9.83 11.95
N GLY A 134 -17.29 8.69 12.64
CA GLY A 134 -16.62 8.43 13.92
C GLY A 134 -15.79 7.16 13.91
N SER A 135 -15.00 6.95 14.97
CA SER A 135 -14.01 5.87 15.14
C SER A 135 -14.56 4.43 15.27
N GLY A 136 -15.82 4.20 14.91
CA GLY A 136 -16.54 2.93 15.13
C GLY A 136 -16.94 2.69 16.60
N GLY A 137 -17.99 1.91 16.80
CA GLY A 137 -18.57 1.56 18.10
C GLY A 137 -18.30 0.12 18.54
N TRP A 138 -18.59 -0.18 19.81
CA TRP A 138 -18.47 -1.53 20.37
C TRP A 138 -19.36 -2.51 19.60
N GLY A 139 -18.74 -3.57 19.08
CA GLY A 139 -19.41 -4.62 18.34
C GLY A 139 -19.69 -4.29 16.88
N ASP A 140 -19.30 -3.13 16.36
CA ASP A 140 -19.46 -2.81 14.93
C ASP A 140 -18.78 -3.87 14.05
N ARG A 141 -19.35 -4.09 12.86
CA ARG A 141 -18.71 -4.92 11.83
C ARG A 141 -17.55 -4.14 11.23
N LEU A 142 -16.35 -4.69 11.29
CA LEU A 142 -15.16 -4.14 10.64
C LEU A 142 -14.81 -5.00 9.44
N TYR A 143 -15.01 -4.47 8.24
CA TYR A 143 -14.67 -5.16 7.00
C TYR A 143 -13.17 -5.02 6.73
N ALA A 144 -12.44 -6.13 6.66
CA ALA A 144 -10.99 -6.09 6.56
C ALA A 144 -10.41 -7.28 5.78
N VAL A 145 -9.28 -7.05 5.11
CA VAL A 145 -8.36 -8.13 4.71
C VAL A 145 -7.37 -8.34 5.86
N TRP A 146 -7.13 -9.58 6.27
CA TRP A 146 -6.18 -9.88 7.35
C TRP A 146 -5.62 -11.29 7.26
N ALA A 147 -4.43 -11.46 7.81
CA ALA A 147 -3.77 -12.74 8.07
C ALA A 147 -3.38 -12.84 9.54
N PHE A 148 -3.51 -14.04 10.11
CA PHE A 148 -3.10 -14.33 11.48
C PHE A 148 -2.48 -15.70 11.57
N GLN A 149 -1.33 -15.79 12.25
CA GLN A 149 -0.73 -17.05 12.68
C GLN A 149 -0.58 -17.05 14.19
N SER A 150 -0.73 -18.21 14.82
CA SER A 150 -0.28 -18.45 16.19
C SER A 150 0.81 -19.52 16.29
N ALA A 151 1.56 -19.48 17.37
CA ALA A 151 2.55 -20.49 17.75
C ALA A 151 2.41 -20.78 19.25
N GLU A 152 2.29 -22.07 19.61
CA GLU A 152 2.00 -22.49 20.99
C GLU A 152 3.19 -23.20 21.65
N ARG A 153 4.14 -23.73 20.86
CA ARG A 153 5.25 -24.52 21.40
C ARG A 153 6.51 -23.68 21.45
N LEU A 154 7.28 -23.85 22.52
CA LEU A 154 8.54 -23.15 22.73
C LEU A 154 9.46 -23.22 21.50
N GLY A 155 9.87 -22.06 20.99
CA GLY A 155 10.73 -21.91 19.82
C GLY A 155 10.00 -21.96 18.47
N GLU A 156 8.69 -22.22 18.42
CA GLU A 156 7.90 -22.06 17.19
C GLU A 156 7.66 -20.58 16.91
N GLU A 157 7.66 -20.24 15.63
CA GLU A 157 7.43 -18.88 15.16
C GLU A 157 6.01 -18.74 14.61
N ALA A 158 5.44 -17.55 14.73
CA ALA A 158 4.20 -17.16 14.08
C ALA A 158 4.48 -15.93 13.22
N TRP A 159 4.17 -16.02 11.92
CA TRP A 159 4.35 -14.96 10.95
C TRP A 159 3.05 -14.74 10.16
N ALA A 160 2.72 -13.47 9.93
CA ALA A 160 1.61 -13.07 9.09
C ALA A 160 2.02 -11.90 8.20
N GLY A 161 1.44 -11.83 7.01
CA GLY A 161 1.73 -10.74 6.09
C GLY A 161 0.61 -10.44 5.12
N VAL A 162 0.55 -9.17 4.72
CA VAL A 162 -0.31 -8.66 3.66
C VAL A 162 0.56 -7.90 2.66
N ALA A 163 0.44 -8.24 1.39
CA ALA A 163 1.11 -7.57 0.28
C ALA A 163 0.10 -7.02 -0.72
N TRP A 164 0.46 -5.97 -1.44
CA TRP A 164 -0.43 -5.34 -2.41
C TRP A 164 0.30 -4.67 -3.57
N VAL A 165 -0.46 -4.46 -4.63
CA VAL A 165 -0.17 -3.47 -5.68
C VAL A 165 -1.31 -2.47 -5.76
N GLN A 166 -0.99 -1.25 -6.16
CA GLN A 166 -1.99 -0.20 -6.39
C GLN A 166 -1.67 0.55 -7.68
N ASP A 167 -2.70 0.75 -8.51
CA ASP A 167 -2.63 1.59 -9.70
C ASP A 167 -2.48 3.05 -9.24
N PRO A 168 -1.36 3.74 -9.56
CA PRO A 168 -1.12 5.10 -9.10
C PRO A 168 -2.04 6.12 -9.77
N VAL A 169 -2.74 5.73 -10.84
CA VAL A 169 -3.68 6.59 -11.55
C VAL A 169 -4.98 6.65 -10.77
N ASP A 170 -5.67 5.52 -10.61
CA ASP A 170 -7.03 5.47 -10.04
C ASP A 170 -7.16 4.82 -8.67
N GLY A 171 -6.07 4.36 -8.05
CA GLY A 171 -6.07 3.82 -6.69
C GLY A 171 -6.67 2.43 -6.55
N ARG A 172 -7.15 1.80 -7.64
CA ARG A 172 -7.58 0.40 -7.57
C ARG A 172 -6.37 -0.52 -7.40
N GLY A 173 -6.59 -1.72 -6.88
CA GLY A 173 -5.48 -2.59 -6.52
C GLY A 173 -5.91 -3.97 -6.09
N LEU A 174 -4.93 -4.74 -5.65
CA LEU A 174 -5.11 -6.10 -5.16
C LEU A 174 -4.30 -6.27 -3.88
N PHE A 175 -4.92 -6.92 -2.90
CA PHE A 175 -4.25 -7.47 -1.73
C PHE A 175 -3.94 -8.96 -1.95
N VAL A 176 -2.94 -9.48 -1.26
CA VAL A 176 -2.78 -10.90 -0.98
C VAL A 176 -2.32 -11.05 0.46
N GLU A 177 -2.72 -12.12 1.11
CA GLU A 177 -2.36 -12.40 2.49
C GLU A 177 -1.83 -13.84 2.62
N HIS A 178 -0.86 -14.02 3.52
CA HIS A 178 -0.35 -15.33 3.91
C HIS A 178 0.08 -15.34 5.37
N GLU A 179 0.05 -16.53 5.95
CA GLU A 179 0.43 -16.81 7.32
C GLU A 179 1.24 -18.11 7.40
N GLY A 180 2.13 -18.22 8.39
CA GLY A 180 2.91 -19.43 8.57
C GLY A 180 3.99 -19.33 9.64
N HIS A 181 4.82 -20.36 9.75
CA HIS A 181 5.82 -20.50 10.81
C HIS A 181 7.23 -20.09 10.38
N SER A 182 7.37 -19.27 9.34
CA SER A 182 8.66 -18.85 8.79
C SER A 182 8.52 -17.54 8.02
N GLU A 183 9.28 -16.52 8.42
CA GLU A 183 9.29 -15.22 7.73
C GLU A 183 9.57 -15.35 6.24
N SER A 184 10.62 -16.09 5.89
CA SER A 184 11.04 -16.25 4.49
C SER A 184 9.97 -16.92 3.66
N THR A 185 9.29 -17.93 4.22
CA THR A 185 8.22 -18.64 3.52
C THR A 185 7.03 -17.72 3.26
N VAL A 186 6.59 -16.97 4.28
CA VAL A 186 5.49 -16.00 4.15
C VAL A 186 5.83 -14.93 3.10
N ARG A 187 7.06 -14.38 3.12
CA ARG A 187 7.50 -13.39 2.13
C ARG A 187 7.53 -13.95 0.70
N ASP A 188 8.04 -15.15 0.52
CA ASP A 188 8.10 -15.81 -0.78
C ASP A 188 6.69 -16.10 -1.33
N GLU A 189 5.80 -16.62 -0.49
CA GLU A 189 4.41 -16.91 -0.86
C GLU A 189 3.64 -15.64 -1.21
N LEU A 190 3.83 -14.54 -0.47
CA LEU A 190 3.26 -13.23 -0.81
C LEU A 190 3.73 -12.76 -2.18
N ALA A 191 5.03 -12.82 -2.45
CA ALA A 191 5.58 -12.40 -3.74
C ALA A 191 5.05 -13.25 -4.90
N VAL A 192 5.01 -14.57 -4.73
CA VAL A 192 4.52 -15.52 -5.75
C VAL A 192 3.02 -15.32 -6.02
N SER A 193 2.21 -15.26 -4.96
CA SER A 193 0.76 -15.04 -5.09
C SER A 193 0.45 -13.69 -5.72
N LEU A 194 1.09 -12.62 -5.25
CA LEU A 194 0.86 -11.28 -5.80
C LEU A 194 1.23 -11.23 -7.28
N HIS A 195 2.38 -11.78 -7.68
CA HIS A 195 2.78 -11.85 -9.08
C HIS A 195 1.75 -12.60 -9.94
N SER A 196 1.35 -13.81 -9.53
CA SER A 196 0.39 -14.63 -10.28
C SER A 196 -0.97 -13.95 -10.43
N ILE A 197 -1.48 -13.36 -9.34
CA ILE A 197 -2.78 -12.70 -9.28
C ILE A 197 -2.77 -11.41 -10.10
N CYS A 198 -1.66 -10.65 -10.09
CA CYS A 198 -1.49 -9.44 -10.88
C CYS A 198 -1.34 -9.72 -12.37
N ALA A 199 -0.58 -10.75 -12.75
CA ALA A 199 -0.39 -11.13 -14.15
C ALA A 199 -1.72 -11.46 -14.84
N SER A 200 -2.63 -12.14 -14.14
CA SER A 200 -3.97 -12.46 -14.66
C SER A 200 -4.86 -11.22 -14.92
N ARG A 201 -4.48 -10.06 -14.39
CA ARG A 201 -5.25 -8.80 -14.46
C ARG A 201 -4.47 -7.65 -15.13
N GLY A 202 -3.28 -7.93 -15.68
CA GLY A 202 -2.42 -6.92 -16.32
C GLY A 202 -1.84 -5.88 -15.35
N MET A 203 -1.64 -6.25 -14.09
CA MET A 203 -1.16 -5.37 -13.00
C MET A 203 0.25 -5.71 -12.52
N ASP A 204 0.94 -6.63 -13.19
CA ASP A 204 2.25 -7.18 -12.84
C ASP A 204 3.41 -6.18 -12.92
N HIS A 205 3.19 -5.04 -13.58
CA HIS A 205 4.13 -3.94 -13.71
C HIS A 205 4.06 -2.93 -12.55
N LEU A 206 3.07 -3.05 -11.66
CA LEU A 206 2.86 -2.11 -10.56
C LEU A 206 3.84 -2.36 -9.40
N GLU A 207 4.12 -1.30 -8.65
CA GLU A 207 4.97 -1.36 -7.45
C GLU A 207 4.34 -2.28 -6.41
N GLN A 208 5.11 -3.25 -5.93
CA GLN A 208 4.70 -4.17 -4.87
C GLN A 208 5.10 -3.60 -3.50
N ARG A 209 4.19 -3.68 -2.54
CA ARG A 209 4.40 -3.30 -1.15
C ARG A 209 3.90 -4.40 -0.23
N SER A 210 4.41 -4.45 0.99
CA SER A 210 4.01 -5.46 1.97
C SER A 210 4.24 -5.01 3.40
N VAL A 211 3.43 -5.53 4.31
CA VAL A 211 3.68 -5.55 5.76
C VAL A 211 3.75 -7.02 6.18
N VAL A 212 4.79 -7.38 6.92
CA VAL A 212 5.00 -8.73 7.46
C VAL A 212 5.49 -8.56 8.89
N VAL A 213 4.85 -9.26 9.82
CA VAL A 213 5.22 -9.27 11.24
C VAL A 213 5.32 -10.70 11.75
N GLY A 214 6.13 -10.91 12.77
CA GLY A 214 6.24 -12.21 13.40
C GLY A 214 6.77 -12.14 14.81
N THR A 215 6.62 -13.26 15.51
CA THR A 215 7.03 -13.46 16.89
C THR A 215 7.38 -14.93 17.13
N THR A 216 8.12 -15.21 18.20
CA THR A 216 8.51 -16.56 18.61
C THR A 216 7.85 -16.89 19.95
N CYS A 217 7.34 -18.10 20.10
CA CYS A 217 6.81 -18.57 21.38
C CYS A 217 7.96 -18.82 22.35
N GLU A 218 8.04 -18.02 23.41
CA GLU A 218 9.04 -18.15 24.48
C GLU A 218 8.48 -18.81 25.74
N GLY A 219 7.19 -19.16 25.77
CA GLY A 219 6.58 -19.90 26.87
C GLY A 219 5.05 -19.91 26.81
N GLU A 220 4.44 -18.75 26.61
CA GLU A 220 3.00 -18.64 26.36
C GLU A 220 2.70 -18.63 24.86
N PRO A 221 1.52 -19.11 24.42
CA PRO A 221 1.05 -18.92 23.06
C PRO A 221 1.18 -17.47 22.58
N VAL A 222 1.69 -17.32 21.38
CA VAL A 222 1.87 -16.03 20.70
C VAL A 222 1.13 -16.01 19.38
N GLY A 223 0.88 -14.82 18.85
CA GLY A 223 0.26 -14.63 17.55
C GLY A 223 0.79 -13.39 16.83
N ALA A 224 0.76 -13.45 15.50
CA ALA A 224 1.14 -12.38 14.60
C ALA A 224 -0.06 -12.05 13.70
N LEU A 225 -0.45 -10.77 13.64
CA LEU A 225 -1.59 -10.26 12.88
C LEU A 225 -1.12 -9.17 11.93
N VAL A 226 -1.56 -9.23 10.68
CA VAL A 226 -1.55 -8.07 9.77
C VAL A 226 -2.98 -7.85 9.29
N ILE A 227 -3.46 -6.61 9.40
CA ILE A 227 -4.83 -6.21 9.06
C ILE A 227 -4.85 -4.95 8.20
N ALA A 228 -5.76 -4.93 7.22
CA ALA A 228 -6.07 -3.82 6.33
C ALA A 228 -7.59 -3.56 6.39
N PRO A 229 -8.05 -2.70 7.32
CA PRO A 229 -9.46 -2.41 7.52
C PRO A 229 -9.97 -1.36 6.53
N TYR A 230 -11.16 -1.61 6.00
CA TYR A 230 -11.83 -0.75 5.02
C TYR A 230 -12.78 0.22 5.71
N GLN A 231 -13.78 -0.32 6.38
CA GLN A 231 -14.86 0.46 6.96
C GLN A 231 -15.45 -0.28 8.15
N SER A 232 -15.97 0.47 9.12
CA SER A 232 -16.83 -0.09 10.16
C SER A 232 -18.30 0.30 9.96
N GLU A 233 -19.19 -0.61 10.33
CA GLU A 233 -20.63 -0.39 10.29
C GLU A 233 -21.32 -0.93 11.55
N PRO A 234 -22.26 -0.18 12.14
CA PRO A 234 -23.05 -0.68 13.27
C PRO A 234 -24.03 -1.78 12.85
N TRP A 235 -24.56 -2.49 13.84
CA TRP A 235 -25.70 -3.37 13.66
C TRP A 235 -27.00 -2.58 13.70
N GLY A 236 -27.78 -2.62 12.61
CA GLY A 236 -29.09 -1.95 12.52
C GLY A 236 -28.98 -0.54 11.99
#